data_AF-A0AAN7ECJ0-F1
#
_entry.id   AF-A0AAN7ECJ0-F1
#
_cell.length_a   1.000
_cell.length_b   1.000
_cell.length_c   1.000
_cell.angle_alpha   90.00
_cell.angle_beta   90.00
_cell.angle_gamma   90.00
#
_symmetry.space_group_name_H-M   'P 1'
#
loop_
_entity.id
_entity.type
_entity.pdbx_description
1 polymer ?
#
loop_
_entity_poly.entity_id
_entity_poly.type
_entity_poly.pdbx_seq_one_letter_code
_entity_poly.pdbx_strand_id
1 'polypeptide(L)'
;METARNVKDVSPHEFVKAYAAHLKRSGHVELPEWTDLVKTATFKELAPYDPDWYYIRAASMARKIYLRGGLGVGAFRRIYGGSKRNGSRPPHFCKSSGAIARHILKQLQNMNIVEIDTKGGRKITSTGQRDLDQVAGRIAVAR
;
A
#
# COMPACT_ATOMS: atom_id res chain seq x y z
N MET A 1 -2.66 -22.05 -24.34
CA MET A 1 -3.43 -21.51 -23.20
C MET A 1 -2.56 -20.45 -22.55
N GLU A 2 -2.95 -19.18 -22.55
CA GLU A 2 -2.19 -18.18 -21.79
C GLU A 2 -2.21 -18.57 -20.31
N THR A 3 -1.03 -18.73 -19.73
CA THR A 3 -0.88 -18.96 -18.29
C THR A 3 -1.54 -17.82 -17.53
N ALA A 4 -2.32 -18.13 -16.48
CA ALA A 4 -2.98 -17.12 -15.66
C ALA A 4 -1.94 -16.10 -15.14
N ARG A 5 -2.10 -14.83 -15.55
CA ARG A 5 -1.19 -13.73 -15.18
C ARG A 5 -1.42 -13.35 -13.73
N ASN A 6 -0.35 -13.30 -12.94
CA ASN A 6 -0.41 -12.98 -11.52
C ASN A 6 0.23 -11.60 -11.24
N VAL A 7 0.09 -11.10 -10.01
CA VAL A 7 0.66 -9.81 -9.57
C VAL A 7 2.19 -9.69 -9.73
N LYS A 8 2.90 -10.82 -9.76
CA LYS A 8 4.36 -10.88 -9.92
C LYS A 8 4.79 -10.61 -11.36
N ASP A 9 3.92 -10.89 -12.33
CA ASP A 9 4.20 -10.79 -13.76
C ASP A 9 3.99 -9.38 -14.33
N VAL A 10 3.46 -8.45 -13.52
CA VAL A 10 3.09 -7.09 -13.93
C VAL A 10 4.01 -6.04 -13.31
N SER A 11 4.27 -4.96 -14.08
CA SER A 11 4.99 -3.78 -13.61
C SER A 11 4.39 -3.27 -12.29
N PRO A 12 5.21 -3.10 -11.23
CA PRO A 12 4.72 -2.62 -9.93
C PRO A 12 4.02 -1.26 -10.01
N HIS A 13 4.49 -0.37 -10.89
CA HIS A 13 3.98 0.99 -11.00
C HIS A 13 2.58 1.01 -11.65
N GLU A 14 2.40 0.25 -12.72
CA GLU A 14 1.12 0.13 -13.42
C GLU A 14 0.10 -0.60 -12.55
N PHE A 15 0.52 -1.68 -11.87
CA PHE A 15 -0.34 -2.40 -10.94
C PHE A 15 -0.86 -1.51 -9.82
N VAL A 16 0.00 -0.72 -9.18
CA VAL A 16 -0.41 0.15 -8.08
C VAL A 16 -1.43 1.20 -8.54
N LYS A 17 -1.25 1.78 -9.73
CA LYS A 17 -2.22 2.74 -10.30
C LYS A 17 -3.56 2.08 -10.61
N ALA A 18 -3.54 0.94 -11.29
CA ALA A 18 -4.76 0.21 -11.66
C ALA A 18 -5.54 -0.27 -10.43
N TYR A 19 -4.83 -0.79 -9.43
CA TYR A 19 -5.46 -1.27 -8.20
C TYR A 19 -5.96 -0.12 -7.30
N ALA A 20 -5.26 1.03 -7.28
CA ALA A 20 -5.77 2.23 -6.62
C ALA A 20 -7.12 2.69 -7.22
N ALA A 21 -7.22 2.70 -8.55
CA ALA A 21 -8.47 3.00 -9.24
C ALA A 21 -9.57 1.96 -8.98
N HIS A 22 -9.20 0.69 -8.78
CA HIS A 22 -10.13 -0.36 -8.37
C HIS A 22 -10.68 -0.12 -6.96
N LEU A 23 -9.80 0.17 -5.99
CA LEU A 23 -10.19 0.48 -4.61
C LEU A 23 -11.04 1.76 -4.51
N LYS A 24 -10.82 2.73 -5.39
CA LYS A 24 -11.66 3.93 -5.46
C LYS A 24 -13.07 3.61 -5.96
N ARG A 25 -13.18 2.78 -7.01
CA ARG A 25 -14.47 2.35 -7.57
C ARG A 25 -15.29 1.46 -6.65
N SER A 26 -14.64 0.67 -5.79
CA SER A 26 -15.38 -0.19 -4.85
C SER A 26 -16.13 0.60 -3.78
N GLY A 27 -15.71 1.85 -3.49
CA GLY A 27 -16.40 2.72 -2.52
C GLY A 27 -16.38 2.23 -1.07
N HIS A 28 -15.71 1.11 -0.78
CA HIS A 28 -15.66 0.49 0.56
C HIS A 28 -14.47 0.99 1.41
N VAL A 29 -13.59 1.80 0.82
CA VAL A 29 -12.50 2.45 1.55
C VAL A 29 -12.99 3.80 2.05
N GLU A 30 -13.31 3.89 3.34
CA GLU A 30 -13.66 5.15 3.99
C GLU A 30 -12.41 6.04 4.08
N LEU A 31 -12.40 7.22 3.49
CA LEU A 31 -11.26 8.11 3.71
C LEU A 31 -11.32 8.70 5.12
N PRO A 32 -10.22 8.66 5.89
CA PRO A 32 -10.13 9.43 7.12
C PRO A 32 -10.31 10.93 6.87
N GLU A 33 -10.91 11.62 7.83
CA GLU A 33 -11.05 13.09 7.81
C GLU A 33 -9.69 13.81 7.69
N TRP A 34 -8.64 13.24 8.28
CA TRP A 34 -7.31 13.83 8.28
C TRP A 34 -6.53 13.67 6.97
N THR A 35 -7.07 12.98 5.96
CA THR A 35 -6.33 12.57 4.76
C THR A 35 -5.76 13.76 3.96
N ASP A 36 -6.47 14.88 3.95
CA ASP A 36 -6.10 16.08 3.20
C ASP A 36 -5.19 17.04 3.99
N LEU A 37 -5.08 16.82 5.31
CA LEU A 37 -4.34 17.70 6.22
C LEU A 37 -2.95 17.18 6.55
N VAL A 38 -2.74 15.86 6.52
CA VAL A 38 -1.54 15.25 7.09
C VAL A 38 -0.42 15.03 6.07
N LYS A 39 0.80 15.03 6.62
CA LYS A 39 1.98 14.55 5.91
C LYS A 39 2.14 13.04 6.08
N THR A 40 2.66 12.39 5.05
CA THR A 40 2.86 10.92 5.07
C THR A 40 3.96 10.45 6.02
N ALA A 41 4.88 11.34 6.40
CA ALA A 41 5.94 11.11 7.37
C ALA A 41 6.46 12.44 7.94
N THR A 42 7.12 12.39 9.10
CA THR A 42 7.69 13.57 9.79
C THR A 42 8.83 14.23 9.01
N PHE A 43 9.53 13.47 8.16
CA PHE A 43 10.62 13.99 7.33
C PHE A 43 10.15 14.63 6.02
N LYS A 44 8.85 14.59 5.71
CA LYS A 44 8.29 15.30 4.57
C LYS A 44 8.02 16.75 4.94
N GLU A 45 8.35 17.66 4.04
CA GLU A 45 8.06 19.09 4.21
C GLU A 45 6.58 19.38 3.93
N LEU A 46 6.08 18.86 2.81
CA LEU A 46 4.72 19.06 2.32
C LEU A 46 3.86 17.78 2.36
N ALA A 47 2.54 17.97 2.30
CA ALA A 47 1.56 16.89 2.12
C ALA A 47 1.63 16.32 0.69
N PRO A 48 1.10 15.11 0.45
CA PRO A 48 1.01 14.56 -0.91
C PRO A 48 0.17 15.46 -1.83
N TYR A 49 0.64 15.68 -3.06
CA TYR A 49 -0.07 16.46 -4.07
C TYR A 49 -1.25 15.71 -4.70
N ASP A 50 -1.15 14.38 -4.77
CA ASP A 50 -2.19 13.54 -5.35
C ASP A 50 -3.32 13.35 -4.34
N PRO A 51 -4.58 13.75 -4.63
CA PRO A 51 -5.70 13.54 -3.73
C PRO A 51 -5.98 12.04 -3.49
N ASP A 52 -5.61 11.17 -4.45
CA ASP A 52 -5.81 9.73 -4.36
C ASP A 52 -4.60 9.00 -3.71
N TRP A 53 -3.69 9.74 -3.07
CA TRP A 53 -2.49 9.18 -2.45
C TRP A 53 -2.79 8.05 -1.46
N TYR A 54 -3.95 8.12 -0.78
CA TYR A 54 -4.39 7.12 0.18
C TYR A 54 -4.64 5.76 -0.50
N TYR A 55 -5.33 5.76 -1.63
CA TYR A 55 -5.58 4.56 -2.45
C TYR A 55 -4.29 3.99 -3.03
N ILE A 56 -3.40 4.85 -3.51
CA ILE A 56 -2.09 4.44 -4.01
C ILE A 56 -1.28 3.75 -2.91
N ARG A 57 -1.30 4.30 -1.68
CA ARG A 57 -0.61 3.70 -0.55
C ARG A 57 -1.25 2.38 -0.14
N ALA A 58 -2.58 2.28 -0.12
CA ALA A 58 -3.30 1.04 0.14
C ALA A 58 -2.94 -0.05 -0.88
N ALA A 59 -2.95 0.27 -2.17
CA ALA A 59 -2.58 -0.63 -3.25
C ALA A 59 -1.12 -1.11 -3.14
N SER A 60 -0.20 -0.18 -2.85
CA SER A 60 1.22 -0.50 -2.63
C SER A 60 1.41 -1.46 -1.45
N MET A 61 0.64 -1.27 -0.37
CA MET A 61 0.70 -2.13 0.81
C MET A 61 0.14 -3.52 0.52
N ALA A 62 -1.03 -3.62 -0.11
CA ALA A 62 -1.65 -4.90 -0.49
C ALA A 62 -0.71 -5.74 -1.37
N ARG A 63 -0.10 -5.14 -2.41
CA ARG A 63 0.89 -5.81 -3.27
C ARG A 63 2.08 -6.35 -2.48
N LYS A 64 2.63 -5.57 -1.54
CA LYS A 64 3.79 -6.01 -0.75
C LYS A 64 3.45 -7.16 0.19
N ILE A 65 2.24 -7.19 0.75
CA ILE A 65 1.74 -8.30 1.59
C ILE A 65 1.61 -9.57 0.76
N TYR A 66 1.03 -9.47 -0.44
CA TYR A 66 0.92 -10.58 -1.39
C TYR A 66 2.29 -11.22 -1.68
N LEU A 67 3.32 -10.39 -1.89
CA LEU A 67 4.65 -10.88 -2.28
C LEU A 67 5.48 -11.47 -1.14
N ARG A 68 5.43 -10.87 0.05
CA ARG A 68 6.38 -11.19 1.13
C ARG A 68 5.77 -11.87 2.36
N GLY A 69 4.45 -11.78 2.56
CA GLY A 69 3.78 -12.27 3.78
C GLY A 69 4.34 -11.67 5.07
N GLY A 70 3.64 -11.85 6.20
CA GLY A 70 4.15 -11.49 7.54
C GLY A 70 4.49 -10.02 7.77
N LEU A 71 4.07 -9.09 6.90
CA LEU A 71 4.45 -7.67 7.02
C LEU A 71 3.57 -6.93 8.03
N GLY A 72 4.18 -6.43 9.11
CA GLY A 72 3.51 -5.56 10.09
C GLY A 72 3.69 -4.06 9.85
N VAL A 73 3.05 -3.24 10.69
CA VAL A 73 3.16 -1.77 10.67
C VAL A 73 4.63 -1.31 10.70
N GLY A 74 5.47 -1.95 11.53
CA GLY A 74 6.89 -1.60 11.66
C GLY A 74 7.70 -1.81 10.38
N ALA A 75 7.34 -2.81 9.57
CA ALA A 75 7.98 -3.06 8.28
C ALA A 75 7.60 -1.98 7.27
N PHE A 76 6.30 -1.63 7.18
CA PHE A 76 5.83 -0.54 6.32
C PHE A 76 6.42 0.81 6.69
N ARG A 77 6.62 1.07 7.99
CA ARG A 77 7.30 2.28 8.48
C ARG A 77 8.74 2.39 7.99
N ARG A 78 9.43 1.27 7.80
CA ARG A 78 10.78 1.24 7.22
C ARG A 78 10.76 1.34 5.70
N ILE A 79 9.87 0.60 5.03
CA ILE A 79 9.73 0.60 3.57
C ILE A 79 9.41 2.00 3.03
N TYR A 80 8.50 2.72 3.68
CA TYR A 80 8.14 4.09 3.30
C TYR A 80 8.95 5.16 4.07
N GLY A 81 9.96 4.74 4.83
CA GLY A 81 10.90 5.64 5.49
C GLY A 81 11.81 6.33 4.48
N GLY A 82 12.55 7.32 4.94
CA GLY A 82 13.42 8.10 4.07
C GLY A 82 14.44 8.91 4.85
N SER A 83 15.28 9.62 4.10
CA SER A 83 16.27 10.53 4.67
C SER A 83 15.59 11.80 5.20
N LYS A 84 15.86 12.15 6.47
CA LYS A 84 15.37 13.39 7.09
C LYS A 84 16.49 14.43 7.07
N ARG A 85 16.22 15.56 6.43
CA ARG A 85 17.07 16.76 6.50
C ARG A 85 16.92 17.41 7.88
N ASN A 86 18.03 17.58 8.60
CA ASN A 86 18.05 18.19 9.93
C ASN A 86 18.61 19.63 9.88
N GLY A 87 18.33 20.36 8.80
CA GLY A 87 18.87 21.70 8.56
C GLY A 87 20.37 21.67 8.32
N SER A 88 21.14 22.22 9.26
CA SER A 88 22.60 22.28 9.21
C SER A 88 23.30 20.97 9.65
N ARG A 89 22.59 20.05 10.30
CA ARG A 89 23.14 18.75 10.74
C ARG A 89 23.01 17.69 9.64
N PRO A 90 23.90 16.67 9.61
CA PRO A 90 23.82 15.58 8.64
C PRO A 90 22.44 14.90 8.61
N PRO A 91 22.04 14.41 7.42
CA PRO A 91 20.78 13.71 7.28
C PRO A 91 20.85 12.30 7.89
N HIS A 92 19.75 11.88 8.52
CA HIS A 92 19.61 10.53 9.08
C HIS A 92 18.31 9.88 8.63
N PHE A 93 18.28 8.55 8.59
CA PHE A 93 17.07 7.80 8.25
C PHE A 93 15.97 8.02 9.30
N CYS A 94 14.76 8.32 8.84
CA CYS A 94 13.57 8.44 9.66
C CYS A 94 12.45 7.54 9.14
N LYS A 95 11.76 6.88 10.07
CA LYS A 95 10.62 6.01 9.77
C LYS A 95 9.40 6.82 9.33
N SER A 96 8.54 6.25 8.50
CA SER A 96 7.28 6.87 8.13
C SER A 96 6.27 6.87 9.29
N SER A 97 5.15 7.58 9.08
CA SER A 97 4.03 7.58 10.02
C SER A 97 3.46 6.17 10.22
N GLY A 98 3.31 5.78 11.49
CA GLY A 98 2.69 4.52 11.86
C GLY A 98 1.17 4.57 11.86
N ALA A 99 0.58 5.75 12.09
CA ALA A 99 -0.87 5.93 12.12
C ALA A 99 -1.49 5.61 10.75
N ILE A 100 -0.91 6.17 9.68
CA ILE A 100 -1.36 5.94 8.30
C ILE A 100 -1.28 4.47 7.92
N ALA A 101 -0.13 3.83 8.15
CA ALA A 101 0.04 2.41 7.83
C ALA A 101 -0.93 1.51 8.64
N ARG A 102 -1.16 1.82 9.92
CA ARG A 102 -2.11 1.09 10.76
C ARG A 102 -3.54 1.25 10.27
N HIS A 103 -3.93 2.48 9.91
CA HIS A 103 -5.28 2.76 9.43
C HIS A 103 -5.59 1.99 8.14
N ILE A 104 -4.70 2.07 7.16
CA ILE A 104 -4.83 1.32 5.89
C ILE A 104 -4.94 -0.18 6.13
N LEU A 105 -4.11 -0.76 7.01
CA LEU A 105 -4.17 -2.20 7.30
C LEU A 105 -5.47 -2.63 7.97
N LYS A 106 -6.05 -1.78 8.83
CA LYS A 106 -7.37 -2.05 9.41
C LYS A 106 -8.45 -2.02 8.35
N GLN A 107 -8.41 -1.07 7.42
CA GLN A 107 -9.41 -1.01 6.34
C GLN A 107 -9.29 -2.18 5.37
N LEU A 108 -8.08 -2.55 4.95
CA LEU A 108 -7.87 -3.72 4.12
C LEU A 108 -8.31 -5.02 4.81
N GLN A 109 -8.33 -5.05 6.15
CA GLN A 109 -8.89 -6.16 6.91
C GLN A 109 -10.41 -6.15 6.93
N ASN A 110 -11.03 -4.98 7.13
CA ASN A 110 -12.49 -4.84 7.07
C ASN A 110 -13.03 -5.24 5.69
N MET A 111 -12.28 -4.99 4.62
CA MET A 111 -12.57 -5.43 3.26
C MET A 111 -12.23 -6.91 2.99
N ASN A 112 -11.75 -7.64 3.99
CA ASN A 112 -11.33 -9.04 3.89
C ASN A 112 -10.28 -9.31 2.79
N ILE A 113 -9.40 -8.35 2.51
CA ILE A 113 -8.25 -8.50 1.60
C ILE A 113 -7.05 -9.03 2.37
N VAL A 114 -6.89 -8.62 3.63
CA VAL A 114 -5.74 -8.93 4.47
C VAL A 114 -6.19 -9.47 5.83
N GLU A 115 -5.60 -10.57 6.27
CA GLU A 115 -5.81 -11.17 7.59
C GLU A 115 -4.60 -10.98 8.50
N ILE A 116 -4.82 -11.15 9.81
CA ILE A 116 -3.74 -11.21 10.79
C ILE A 116 -3.17 -12.62 10.76
N ASP A 117 -1.86 -12.73 10.56
CA ASP A 117 -1.18 -14.03 10.58
C ASP A 117 -0.96 -14.48 12.04
N THR A 118 -1.07 -15.78 12.29
CA THR A 118 -0.86 -16.38 13.62
C THR A 118 0.58 -16.25 14.08
N LYS A 119 1.53 -16.21 13.13
CA LYS A 119 2.97 -15.97 13.38
C LYS A 119 3.32 -14.48 13.53
N GLY A 120 2.32 -13.60 13.45
CA GLY A 120 2.47 -12.16 13.53
C GLY A 120 2.54 -11.45 12.18
N GLY A 121 2.16 -10.17 12.17
CA GLY A 121 2.07 -9.38 10.95
C GLY A 121 0.75 -9.57 10.22
N ARG A 122 0.80 -9.55 8.89
CA ARG A 122 -0.36 -9.58 8.01
C ARG A 122 -0.11 -10.50 6.83
N LYS A 123 -1.14 -11.26 6.45
CA LYS A 123 -1.14 -12.17 5.30
C LYS A 123 -2.30 -11.82 4.36
N ILE A 124 -2.14 -12.11 3.08
CA ILE A 124 -3.22 -11.95 2.10
C ILE A 124 -4.23 -13.09 2.28
N THR A 125 -5.52 -12.77 2.22
CA THR A 125 -6.60 -13.77 2.23
C THR A 125 -6.75 -14.41 0.84
N SER A 126 -7.45 -15.55 0.76
CA SER A 126 -7.78 -16.17 -0.53
C SER A 126 -8.62 -15.24 -1.43
N THR A 127 -9.55 -14.51 -0.83
CA THR A 127 -10.36 -13.47 -1.50
C THR A 127 -9.50 -12.31 -1.99
N GLY A 128 -8.60 -11.80 -1.16
CA GLY A 128 -7.65 -10.75 -1.53
C GLY A 128 -6.72 -11.18 -2.66
N GLN A 129 -6.20 -12.40 -2.61
CA GLN A 129 -5.36 -12.95 -3.68
C GLN A 129 -6.12 -12.98 -5.03
N ARG A 130 -7.35 -13.49 -5.04
CA ARG A 130 -8.19 -13.51 -6.25
C ARG A 130 -8.44 -12.11 -6.79
N ASP A 131 -8.77 -11.15 -5.92
CA ASP A 131 -9.03 -9.76 -6.30
C ASP A 131 -7.78 -9.11 -6.95
N LEU A 132 -6.62 -9.24 -6.31
CA LEU A 132 -5.37 -8.71 -6.83
C LEU A 132 -4.98 -9.35 -8.17
N ASP A 133 -5.10 -10.67 -8.30
CA ASP A 133 -4.76 -11.39 -9.53
C ASP A 133 -5.73 -11.04 -10.68
N GLN A 134 -7.03 -10.85 -10.39
CA GLN A 134 -8.00 -10.38 -11.39
C GLN A 134 -7.69 -8.98 -11.92
N VAL A 135 -7.26 -8.06 -11.05
CA VAL A 135 -6.84 -6.72 -11.49
C VAL A 135 -5.52 -6.80 -12.27
N ALA A 136 -4.58 -7.66 -11.87
CA ALA A 136 -3.33 -7.89 -12.60
C ALA A 136 -3.58 -8.37 -14.03
N GLY A 137 -4.55 -9.27 -14.24
CA GLY A 137 -4.90 -9.79 -15.57
C GLY A 137 -5.43 -8.74 -16.54
N ARG A 138 -5.96 -7.61 -16.05
CA ARG A 138 -6.46 -6.50 -16.90
C ARG A 138 -5.36 -5.57 -17.39
N ILE A 139 -4.15 -5.65 -16.84
CA ILE A 139 -3.05 -4.75 -17.19
C ILE A 139 -2.34 -5.34 -18.41
N ALA A 140 -2.26 -4.55 -19.48
CA ALA A 140 -1.49 -4.91 -20.67
C ALA A 140 0.00 -4.90 -20.31
N VAL A 141 0.68 -6.01 -20.53
CA VAL A 141 2.15 -6.05 -20.42
C VAL A 141 2.69 -5.28 -21.61
N ALA A 142 3.37 -4.15 -21.37
CA ALA A 142 4.22 -3.54 -22.38
C ALA A 142 5.28 -4.59 -22.76
N ARG A 143 5.14 -5.17 -23.95
CA ARG A 143 6.15 -6.05 -24.55
C ARG A 143 7.37 -5.24 -24.95
#